data_AF-A0A2G9G601-F1
#
_entry.id   AF-A0A2G9G601-F1
#
_cell.length_a   1.000
_cell.length_b   1.000
_cell.length_c   1.000
_cell.angle_alpha   90.00
_cell.angle_beta   90.00
_cell.angle_gamma   90.00
#
_symmetry.space_group_name_H-M   'P 1'
#
loop_
_entity.id
_entity.type
_entity.pdbx_description
1 polymer ?
#
loop_
_entity_poly.entity_id
_entity_poly.type
_entity_poly.pdbx_seq_one_letter_code
_entity_poly.pdbx_strand_id
1 'polypeptide(L)'
;MSETKFSVMVSLFNWMQKSKSSSVKRSKFRKFLDTFCRPNNGDDYFSAIRLILPSLDRERGSYGLREHVLATCLIDALGMSRDSSDSQRLLNWRKGGPNSGAFAGNFSLVAAEVMG
;
A
#
# COMPACT_ATOMS: atom_id res chain seq x y z
N MET A 1 25.17 0.00 6.18
CA MET A 1 24.08 0.57 5.36
C MET A 1 22.87 0.76 6.27
N SER A 2 22.42 1.98 6.53
CA SER A 2 21.12 2.15 7.19
C SER A 2 20.04 2.10 6.12
N GLU A 3 19.59 0.88 5.82
CA GLU A 3 18.45 0.66 4.95
C GLU A 3 17.23 1.40 5.54
N THR A 4 16.57 2.23 4.72
CA THR A 4 15.37 2.94 5.19
C THR A 4 14.29 1.93 5.52
N LYS A 5 13.82 1.95 6.78
CA LYS A 5 12.71 1.09 7.20
C LYS A 5 11.47 1.37 6.34
N PHE A 6 10.83 0.32 5.85
CA PHE A 6 9.59 0.43 5.06
C PHE A 6 8.50 1.27 5.76
N SER A 7 8.42 1.19 7.09
CA SER A 7 7.49 1.98 7.90
C SER A 7 7.65 3.50 7.74
N VAL A 8 8.87 3.99 7.46
CA VAL A 8 9.12 5.41 7.18
C VAL A 8 8.47 5.82 5.86
N MET A 9 8.54 4.96 4.84
CA MET A 9 7.89 5.20 3.56
C MET A 9 6.36 5.11 3.65
N VAL A 10 5.83 4.14 4.41
CA VAL A 10 4.37 4.07 4.70
C VAL A 10 3.90 5.33 5.41
N SER A 11 4.70 5.87 6.33
CA SER A 11 4.40 7.13 7.03
C SER A 11 4.34 8.32 6.08
N LEU A 12 5.21 8.36 5.07
CA LEU A 12 5.14 9.35 3.98
C LEU A 12 3.83 9.20 3.20
N PHE A 13 3.46 8.00 2.77
CA PHE A 13 2.23 7.77 1.99
C PHE A 13 0.96 8.17 2.75
N ASN A 14 0.84 7.74 4.01
CA ASN A 14 -0.29 8.10 4.87
C ASN A 14 -0.41 9.62 5.05
N TRP A 15 0.71 10.32 5.19
CA TRP A 15 0.71 11.77 5.31
C TRP A 15 0.31 12.44 3.99
N MET A 16 0.86 11.98 2.85
CA MET A 16 0.54 12.54 1.53
C MET A 16 -0.91 12.32 1.12
N GLN A 17 -1.50 11.18 1.50
CA GLN A 17 -2.91 10.88 1.25
C GLN A 17 -3.84 11.87 1.97
N LYS A 18 -3.50 12.26 3.21
CA LYS A 18 -4.29 13.20 4.01
C LYS A 18 -4.08 14.67 3.60
N SER A 19 -2.96 14.99 2.97
CA SER A 19 -2.65 16.37 2.55
C SER A 19 -3.48 16.79 1.32
N LYS A 20 -4.09 17.98 1.36
CA LYS A 20 -4.87 18.52 0.23
C LYS A 20 -4.03 19.35 -0.75
N SER A 21 -2.92 19.95 -0.30
CA SER A 21 -2.14 20.88 -1.10
C SER A 21 -0.94 20.21 -1.78
N SER A 22 -0.80 20.44 -3.09
CA SER A 22 0.32 19.91 -3.87
C SER A 22 1.68 20.47 -3.44
N SER A 23 1.75 21.73 -2.99
CA SER A 23 2.99 22.35 -2.53
C SER A 23 3.51 21.68 -1.25
N VAL A 24 2.62 21.34 -0.32
CA VAL A 24 3.00 20.67 0.93
C VAL A 24 3.40 19.22 0.67
N LYS A 25 2.72 18.51 -0.25
CA LYS A 25 3.15 17.17 -0.71
C LYS A 25 4.57 17.21 -1.28
N ARG A 26 4.87 18.16 -2.18
CA ARG A 26 6.22 18.33 -2.76
C ARG A 26 7.27 18.60 -1.69
N SER A 27 7.00 19.50 -0.75
CA SER A 27 7.92 19.81 0.35
C SER A 27 8.22 18.59 1.23
N LYS A 28 7.18 17.84 1.62
CA LYS A 28 7.34 16.64 2.45
C LYS A 28 8.09 15.53 1.71
N PHE A 29 7.78 15.33 0.44
CA PHE A 29 8.47 14.35 -0.42
C PHE A 29 9.96 14.69 -0.57
N ARG A 30 10.30 15.97 -0.83
CA ARG A 30 11.70 16.44 -0.88
C ARG A 30 12.43 16.13 0.42
N LYS A 31 11.83 16.48 1.56
CA LYS A 31 12.39 16.19 2.89
C LYS A 31 12.62 14.69 3.11
N PHE A 32 11.71 13.82 2.64
CA PHE A 32 11.89 12.38 2.73
C PHE A 32 13.10 11.90 1.92
N LEU A 33 13.23 12.32 0.66
CA LEU A 33 14.38 11.96 -0.18
C LEU A 33 15.69 12.41 0.46
N ASP A 34 15.74 13.66 0.92
CA ASP A 34 16.94 14.26 1.52
C ASP A 34 17.31 13.65 2.86
N THR A 35 16.38 13.01 3.58
CA THR A 35 16.64 12.48 4.93
C THR A 35 16.90 10.98 4.91
N PHE A 36 16.15 10.23 4.09
CA PHE A 36 16.08 8.78 4.17
C PHE A 36 16.64 8.08 2.93
N CYS A 37 16.61 8.73 1.77
CA CYS A 37 17.04 8.12 0.52
C CYS A 37 18.41 8.63 0.05
N ARG A 38 19.17 9.31 0.91
CA ARG A 38 20.49 9.82 0.54
C ARG A 38 21.43 8.66 0.17
N PRO A 39 22.09 8.75 -0.99
CA PRO A 39 23.22 7.90 -1.34
C PRO A 39 24.34 8.02 -0.31
N ASN A 40 24.46 7.06 0.59
CA ASN A 40 25.71 6.88 1.30
C ASN A 40 26.52 5.92 0.42
N ASN A 41 27.42 6.48 -0.41
CA ASN A 41 28.41 5.75 -1.24
C ASN A 41 28.02 5.43 -2.69
N GLY A 42 27.19 6.24 -3.35
CA GLY A 42 26.93 6.12 -4.80
C GLY A 42 25.74 5.26 -5.19
N ASP A 43 24.98 4.73 -4.22
CA ASP A 43 23.65 4.18 -4.45
C ASP A 43 22.71 5.27 -4.99
N ASP A 44 21.67 4.93 -5.74
CA ASP A 44 20.71 5.90 -6.24
C ASP A 44 19.40 5.88 -5.41
N TYR A 45 18.42 6.68 -5.85
CA TYR A 45 17.10 6.72 -5.22
C TYR A 45 16.19 5.55 -5.64
N PHE A 46 16.67 4.60 -6.45
CA PHE A 46 15.84 3.68 -7.20
C PHE A 46 14.96 2.81 -6.31
N SER A 47 15.51 2.26 -5.23
CA SER A 47 14.79 1.41 -4.27
C SER A 47 13.57 2.10 -3.65
N ALA A 48 13.64 3.41 -3.40
CA ALA A 48 12.50 4.18 -2.91
C ALA A 48 11.56 4.60 -4.04
N ILE A 49 12.12 5.13 -5.14
CA ILE A 49 11.34 5.69 -6.25
C ILE A 49 10.47 4.62 -6.91
N ARG A 50 10.95 3.37 -7.07
CA ARG A 50 10.16 2.29 -7.66
C ARG A 50 8.89 1.95 -6.87
N LEU A 51 8.88 2.19 -5.55
CA LEU A 51 7.71 1.96 -4.71
C LEU A 51 6.76 3.17 -4.70
N ILE A 52 7.29 4.37 -4.95
CA ILE A 52 6.51 5.61 -5.02
C ILE A 52 5.85 5.77 -6.39
N LEU A 53 6.54 5.36 -7.46
CA LEU A 53 6.09 5.41 -8.85
C LEU A 53 6.06 4.00 -9.45
N PRO A 54 5.23 3.07 -8.91
CA PRO A 54 5.25 1.67 -9.30
C PRO A 54 4.89 1.44 -10.77
N SER A 55 4.09 2.32 -11.39
CA SER A 55 3.75 2.24 -12.81
C SER A 55 4.92 2.51 -13.76
N LEU A 56 6.03 3.07 -13.25
CA LEU A 56 7.24 3.35 -14.02
C LEU A 56 8.34 2.31 -13.79
N ASP A 57 8.13 1.33 -12.91
CA ASP A 57 9.07 0.22 -12.70
C ASP A 57 9.01 -0.73 -13.91
N ARG A 58 10.13 -0.82 -14.64
CA ARG A 58 10.27 -1.68 -15.82
C ARG A 58 11.14 -2.91 -15.57
N GLU A 59 11.89 -2.94 -14.46
CA GLU A 59 12.73 -4.09 -14.12
C GLU A 59 11.91 -5.21 -13.52
N ARG A 60 10.80 -4.86 -12.86
CA ARG A 60 9.88 -5.84 -12.31
C ARG A 60 8.77 -6.13 -13.31
N GLY A 61 8.68 -7.39 -13.73
CA GLY A 61 7.55 -7.87 -14.51
C GLY A 61 6.23 -7.79 -13.74
N SER A 62 5.12 -8.14 -14.41
CA SER A 62 3.82 -8.24 -13.75
C SER A 62 3.86 -9.26 -12.61
N TYR A 63 3.31 -8.90 -11.46
CA TYR A 63 3.16 -9.84 -10.34
C TYR A 63 2.15 -10.95 -10.62
N GLY A 64 1.26 -10.79 -11.60
CA GLY A 64 0.16 -11.73 -11.85
C GLY A 64 -0.87 -11.80 -10.70
N LEU A 65 -0.78 -10.91 -9.71
CA LEU A 65 -1.66 -10.87 -8.54
C LEU A 65 -2.86 -9.97 -8.80
N ARG A 66 -4.05 -10.56 -8.76
CA ARG A 66 -5.35 -9.85 -8.76
C ARG A 66 -5.93 -9.84 -7.34
N GLU A 67 -6.85 -8.92 -7.08
CA GLU A 67 -7.43 -8.70 -5.75
C GLU A 67 -8.09 -9.97 -5.18
N HIS A 68 -8.71 -10.80 -6.04
CA HIS A 68 -9.28 -12.08 -5.61
C HIS A 68 -8.22 -13.06 -5.06
N VAL A 69 -7.06 -13.15 -5.72
CA VAL A 69 -5.96 -14.01 -5.25
C VAL A 69 -5.37 -13.45 -3.96
N LEU A 70 -5.24 -12.14 -3.84
CA LEU A 70 -4.81 -11.49 -2.60
C LEU A 70 -5.79 -11.76 -1.45
N ALA A 71 -7.10 -11.71 -1.71
CA ALA A 71 -8.12 -12.03 -0.72
C ALA A 71 -7.98 -13.47 -0.20
N THR A 72 -7.83 -14.45 -1.09
CA THR A 72 -7.64 -15.85 -0.69
C THR A 72 -6.35 -16.04 0.10
N CYS A 73 -5.25 -15.40 -0.32
CA CYS A 73 -3.98 -15.47 0.40
C CYS A 73 -4.11 -14.90 1.82
N LEU A 74 -4.82 -13.78 2.01
CA LEU A 74 -5.05 -13.19 3.34
C LEU A 74 -5.90 -14.10 4.23
N ILE A 75 -6.99 -14.64 3.70
CA ILE A 75 -7.88 -15.57 4.43
C ILE A 75 -7.10 -16.79 4.90
N ASP A 76 -6.31 -17.41 4.01
CA ASP A 76 -5.54 -18.61 4.33
C ASP A 76 -4.40 -18.28 5.32
N ALA A 77 -3.69 -17.15 5.14
CA ALA A 77 -2.58 -16.75 6.01
C ALA A 77 -3.03 -16.37 7.43
N LEU A 78 -4.24 -15.84 7.58
CA LEU A 78 -4.84 -15.47 8.86
C LEU A 78 -5.65 -16.61 9.49
N GLY A 79 -5.80 -17.75 8.80
CA GLY A 79 -6.59 -18.89 9.29
C GLY A 79 -8.09 -18.60 9.43
N MET A 80 -8.62 -17.70 8.60
CA MET A 80 -10.01 -17.27 8.69
C MET A 80 -10.95 -18.33 8.09
N SER A 81 -12.11 -18.52 8.71
CA SER A 81 -13.20 -19.28 8.06
C SER A 81 -13.64 -18.56 6.80
N ARG A 82 -13.84 -19.29 5.69
CA ARG A 82 -14.32 -18.71 4.43
C ARG A 82 -15.73 -18.12 4.53
N ASP A 83 -16.50 -18.56 5.51
CA ASP A 83 -17.88 -18.11 5.74
C ASP A 83 -17.95 -16.93 6.72
N SER A 84 -16.82 -16.49 7.29
CA SER A 84 -16.81 -15.33 8.19
C SER A 84 -17.19 -14.06 7.44
N SER A 85 -17.75 -13.08 8.17
CA SER A 85 -18.09 -11.77 7.61
C SER A 85 -16.88 -11.14 6.92
N ASP A 86 -15.71 -11.22 7.53
CA ASP A 86 -14.49 -10.59 7.02
C ASP A 86 -13.95 -11.28 5.78
N SER A 87 -13.98 -12.61 5.73
CA SER A 87 -13.65 -13.37 4.51
C SER A 87 -14.59 -13.01 3.37
N GLN A 88 -15.90 -12.93 3.64
CA GLN A 88 -16.89 -12.54 2.64
C GLN A 88 -16.69 -11.09 2.17
N ARG A 89 -16.25 -10.19 3.05
CA ARG A 89 -15.90 -8.81 2.68
C ARG A 89 -14.65 -8.73 1.81
N LEU A 90 -13.60 -9.50 2.11
CA LEU A 90 -12.39 -9.58 1.28
C LEU A 90 -12.70 -10.14 -0.11
N LEU A 91 -13.46 -11.24 -0.19
CA LEU A 91 -13.80 -11.90 -1.45
C LEU A 91 -14.75 -11.03 -2.31
N ASN A 92 -15.69 -10.34 -1.65
CA ASN A 92 -16.70 -9.51 -2.31
C ASN A 92 -16.43 -8.01 -2.12
N TRP A 93 -15.17 -7.58 -2.12
CA TRP A 93 -14.75 -6.21 -1.80
C TRP A 93 -15.40 -5.10 -2.66
N ARG A 94 -15.95 -5.44 -3.84
CA ARG A 94 -16.69 -4.51 -4.71
C ARG A 94 -18.18 -4.42 -4.38
N LYS A 95 -18.74 -5.40 -3.65
CA LYS A 95 -20.16 -5.45 -3.32
C LYS A 95 -20.47 -4.28 -2.39
N GLY A 96 -21.42 -3.45 -2.81
CA GLY A 96 -21.95 -2.34 -2.00
C GLY A 96 -23.25 -2.74 -1.28
N GLY A 97 -23.67 -1.90 -0.35
CA GLY A 97 -24.91 -2.07 0.42
C GLY A 97 -24.71 -1.81 1.92
N PRO A 98 -25.79 -1.93 2.72
CA PRO A 98 -25.77 -1.59 4.15
C PRO A 98 -24.68 -2.30 4.95
N ASN A 99 -24.32 -3.53 4.54
CA ASN A 99 -23.37 -4.39 5.26
C ASN A 99 -21.95 -4.42 4.64
N SER A 100 -21.65 -3.55 3.67
CA SER A 100 -20.39 -3.62 2.90
C SER A 100 -19.22 -2.84 3.51
N GLY A 101 -19.50 -2.02 4.54
CA GLY A 101 -18.52 -1.13 5.16
C GLY A 101 -18.21 0.11 4.31
N ALA A 102 -17.42 1.03 4.87
CA ALA A 102 -17.17 2.36 4.29
C ALA A 102 -16.30 2.33 3.02
N PHE A 103 -15.60 1.21 2.76
CA PHE A 103 -14.55 1.12 1.73
C PHE A 103 -14.90 0.17 0.57
N ALA A 104 -16.17 -0.18 0.40
CA ALA A 104 -16.62 -0.99 -0.74
C ALA A 104 -16.11 -0.37 -2.07
N GLY A 105 -15.53 -1.21 -2.93
CA GLY A 105 -14.88 -0.76 -4.17
C GLY A 105 -13.42 -0.32 -4.01
N ASN A 106 -12.81 -0.47 -2.83
CA ASN A 106 -11.36 -0.27 -2.62
C ASN A 106 -10.75 -1.43 -1.82
N PHE A 107 -10.22 -2.44 -2.54
CA PHE A 107 -9.67 -3.65 -1.91
C PHE A 107 -8.62 -3.36 -0.83
N SER A 108 -7.68 -2.45 -1.08
CA SER A 108 -6.61 -2.15 -0.13
C SER A 108 -7.14 -1.60 1.20
N LEU A 109 -8.18 -0.76 1.16
CA LEU A 109 -8.81 -0.23 2.38
C LEU A 109 -9.72 -1.25 3.06
N VAL A 110 -10.44 -2.09 2.30
CA VAL A 110 -11.20 -3.22 2.87
C VAL A 110 -10.26 -4.18 3.60
N ALA A 111 -9.14 -4.55 2.99
CA ALA A 111 -8.15 -5.43 3.60
C ALA A 111 -7.52 -4.80 4.85
N ALA A 112 -7.20 -3.51 4.82
CA ALA A 112 -6.68 -2.80 5.99
C ALA A 112 -7.68 -2.77 7.15
N GLU A 113 -8.98 -2.65 6.88
CA GLU A 113 -10.01 -2.68 7.92
C GLU A 113 -10.20 -4.08 8.52
N VAL A 114 -10.07 -5.14 7.71
CA VAL A 114 -10.14 -6.53 8.20
C VAL A 114 -8.92 -6.92 9.04
N MET A 115 -7.75 -6.34 8.77
CA MET A 115 -6.50 -6.65 9.47
C MET A 115 -6.23 -5.75 10.69
N GLY A 116 -7.02 -4.69 10.89
CA GLY A 116 -6.85 -3.70 11.97
C GLY A 116 -7.58 -4.09 13.24
#